data_AF-A0A2K3KD36-F1
#
_entry.id   AF-A0A2K3KD36-F1
#
_cell.length_a   1.000
_cell.length_b   1.000
_cell.length_c   1.000
_cell.angle_alpha   90.00
_cell.angle_beta   90.00
_cell.angle_gamma   90.00
#
_symmetry.space_group_name_H-M   'P 1'
#
loop_
_entity.id
_entity.type
_entity.pdbx_description
1 polymer ?
#
loop_
_entity_poly.entity_id
_entity_poly.type
_entity_poly.pdbx_seq_one_letter_code
_entity_poly.pdbx_strand_id
1 'polypeptide(L)' 'MSKSCKGLAMELVKCLSDSDCVKVENRSYRECAGEKSPSIS' A
#
# COMPACT_ATOMS: atom_id res chain seq x y z
N MET A 1 -3.35 -21.89 -3.58
CA MET A 1 -4.41 -20.95 -3.15
C MET A 1 -4.08 -19.56 -3.69
N SER A 2 -4.72 -19.15 -4.77
CA SER A 2 -4.61 -17.77 -5.24
C SER A 2 -5.49 -16.90 -4.35
N LYS A 3 -4.90 -16.15 -3.41
CA LYS A 3 -5.66 -15.12 -2.70
C LYS A 3 -6.19 -14.15 -3.76
N SER A 4 -7.48 -13.82 -3.70
CA SER A 4 -8.06 -12.81 -4.60
C SER A 4 -7.31 -11.49 -4.43
N CYS A 5 -6.92 -10.85 -5.54
CA CYS A 5 -6.26 -9.55 -5.53
C CYS A 5 -7.07 -8.50 -4.76
N LYS A 6 -8.41 -8.61 -4.78
CA LYS A 6 -9.30 -7.74 -4.01
C LYS A 6 -9.10 -7.89 -2.50
N GLY A 7 -9.03 -9.13 -2.01
CA GLY A 7 -8.82 -9.39 -0.58
C GLY A 7 -7.43 -8.94 -0.12
N LEU A 8 -6.42 -9.18 -0.94
CA LEU A 8 -5.06 -8.71 -0.64
C LEU A 8 -4.97 -7.17 -0.63
N ALA A 9 -5.61 -6.50 -1.59
CA ALA A 9 -5.65 -5.04 -1.64
C ALA A 9 -6.36 -4.44 -0.41
N MET A 10 -7.45 -5.05 0.06
CA MET A 10 -8.15 -4.62 1.26
C MET A 10 -7.28 -4.73 2.52
N GLU A 11 -6.60 -5.86 2.71
CA GLU A 11 -5.70 -6.07 3.84
C GLU A 11 -4.51 -5.10 3.81
N LEU A 12 -3.94 -4.85 2.63
CA LEU A 12 -2.86 -3.88 2.45
C LEU A 12 -3.30 -2.47 2.85
N VAL A 13 -4.46 -2.00 2.36
CA VAL A 13 -4.99 -0.68 2.70
C VAL A 13 -5.22 -0.58 4.21
N LYS A 14 -5.77 -1.61 4.84
CA LYS A 14 -5.97 -1.64 6.30
C LYS A 14 -4.65 -1.52 7.06
N CYS A 15 -3.64 -2.33 6.71
CA CYS A 15 -2.32 -2.25 7.32
C CYS A 15 -1.67 -0.87 7.18
N LEU A 16 -1.72 -0.28 5.98
CA LEU A 16 -1.14 1.03 5.74
C LEU A 16 -1.92 2.14 6.45
N SER A 17 -3.25 2.01 6.54
CA SER A 17 -4.11 2.97 7.28
C SER A 17 -3.73 3.04 8.75
N ASP A 18 -3.17 1.96 9.31
CA ASP A 18 -2.73 1.90 10.70
C ASP A 18 -1.26 2.30 10.91
N SER A 19 -0.50 2.52 9.83
CA SER A 19 0.90 2.90 9.90
C SER A 19 1.10 4.39 10.16
N ASP A 20 2.20 4.74 10.83
CA ASP A 20 2.60 6.14 11.05
C ASP A 20 2.87 6.87 9.72
N CYS A 21 3.31 6.16 8.68
CA CYS A 21 3.52 6.76 7.36
C CYS A 21 2.25 7.41 6.80
N VAL A 22 1.08 6.80 7.01
CA VAL A 22 -0.21 7.39 6.58
C VAL A 22 -0.79 8.27 7.69
N LYS A 23 -0.82 7.81 8.94
CA LYS A 23 -1.50 8.51 10.05
C LYS A 23 -0.76 9.74 10.56
N VAL A 24 0.56 9.68 10.64
CA VAL A 24 1.41 10.70 11.26
C VAL A 24 2.07 11.55 10.19
N GLU A 25 2.69 10.92 9.20
CA GLU A 25 3.38 11.62 8.12
C GLU A 25 2.44 12.10 7.01
N ASN A 26 1.17 11.68 7.02
CA ASN A 26 0.14 12.06 6.05
C ASN A 26 0.55 11.84 4.58
N ARG A 27 1.33 10.78 4.33
CA ARG A 27 1.78 10.38 3.00
C ARG A 27 0.74 9.51 2.31
N SER A 28 0.82 9.43 0.98
CA SER A 28 -0.08 8.57 0.21
C SER A 28 0.25 7.10 0.44
N TYR A 29 -0.77 6.23 0.30
CA TYR A 29 -0.58 4.78 0.35
C TYR A 29 0.50 4.27 -0.61
N ARG A 30 0.64 4.90 -1.78
CA ARG A 30 1.63 4.54 -2.80
C ARG A 30 3.06 4.77 -2.32
N GLU A 31 3.29 5.90 -1.66
CA GLU A 31 4.59 6.21 -1.05
C GLU A 31 4.90 5.25 0.10
N CYS A 32 3.93 4.99 0.98
CA CYS A 32 4.09 4.08 2.12
C CYS A 32 4.23 2.60 1.72
N ALA A 33 3.61 2.19 0.61
CA ALA A 33 3.76 0.85 0.06
C ALA A 33 5.13 0.63 -0.61
N GLY A 34 5.93 1.70 -0.80
CA GLY A 34 7.22 1.62 -1.48
C GLY A 34 7.09 1.18 -2.94
N GLU A 35 5.94 1.42 -3.56
CA GLU A 35 5.68 0.98 -4.93
C GLU A 35 6.56 1.79 -5.89
N LYS A 36 7.66 1.19 -6.35
CA LYS A 36 8.49 1.79 -7.38
C LYS A 36 7.77 1.63 -8.70
N SER A 37 7.31 2.76 -9.26
CA SER A 37 6.78 2.80 -10.63
C SER A 37 7.76 2.04 -11.54
N PRO A 38 7.30 1.05 -12.32
CA PRO A 38 8.19 0.41 -13.28
C PRO A 38 8.69 1.50 -14.23
N SER A 39 9.98 1.79 -14.16
CA SER A 39 10.65 2.66 -15.12
C SER A 39 10.78 1.85 -16.41
N ILE A 40 9.86 2.08 -17.34
CA ILE A 40 10.05 1.61 -18.71
C ILE A 40 10.98 2.62 -19.36
N SER A 41 12.26 2.25 -19.48
CA SER A 41 13.28 2.97 -20.24
C SER A 41 13.18 2.65 -21.72
#